data_AF-A0A2E9JZL5-F1
#
_entry.id   AF-A0A2E9JZL5-F1
#
_cell.length_a   1.000
_cell.length_b   1.000
_cell.length_c   1.000
_cell.angle_alpha   90.00
_cell.angle_beta   90.00
_cell.angle_gamma   90.00
#
_symmetry.space_group_name_H-M   'P 1'
#
loop_
_entity.id
_entity.type
_entity.pdbx_description
1 polymer ?
#
loop_
_entity_poly.entity_id
_entity_poly.type
_entity_poly.pdbx_seq_one_letter_code
_entity_poly.pdbx_strand_id
1 'polypeptide(L)'
;MNANDENYVLGYGGGAMDWMKSRTVEKHGAFLLPYLKPGQSLLDCGCGPGSLTVGFAQILSPGQVIGIDRETEQLAAAIDYANQHNLNNLHFKTGNVYDLPFDDASFDIVFCSAVLGSVSKPKQVVREMVRVLKQDGVIALKEFDHGGDIVYPQTPILTHSIELYQRIRIEHGHEQRAGRRLREWLTENNCSIEHTHASL
;
A
#
# COMPACT_ATOMS: atom_id res chain seq x y z
N MET A 1 -3.04 9.96 19.18
CA MET A 1 -2.16 10.41 18.10
C MET A 1 -3.03 10.86 16.95
N ASN A 2 -2.84 12.08 16.47
CA ASN A 2 -3.49 12.53 15.24
C ASN A 2 -2.76 11.90 14.05
N ALA A 3 -3.42 11.79 12.89
CA ALA A 3 -2.82 11.17 11.70
C ALA A 3 -1.50 11.85 11.25
N ASN A 4 -1.32 13.13 11.62
CA ASN A 4 -0.12 13.92 11.35
C ASN A 4 1.06 13.63 12.30
N ASP A 5 0.86 12.86 13.38
CA ASP A 5 1.91 12.51 14.35
C ASP A 5 2.45 11.09 14.13
N GLU A 6 1.96 10.36 13.12
CA GLU A 6 2.40 9.01 12.80
C GLU A 6 3.69 9.06 11.96
N ASN A 7 4.83 8.87 12.62
CA ASN A 7 6.12 8.81 11.93
C ASN A 7 6.27 7.49 11.16
N TYR A 8 6.51 7.58 9.86
CA TYR A 8 6.81 6.43 9.02
C TYR A 8 8.19 5.82 9.37
N VAL A 9 8.20 4.73 10.14
CA VAL A 9 9.42 4.13 10.70
C VAL A 9 10.35 3.51 9.64
N LEU A 10 9.83 3.03 8.50
CA LEU A 10 10.70 2.64 7.39
C LEU A 10 11.51 3.83 6.87
N GLY A 11 10.93 5.03 6.97
CA GLY A 11 11.55 6.30 6.61
C GLY A 11 11.76 6.48 5.10
N TYR A 12 12.41 7.59 4.77
CA TYR A 12 12.72 8.01 3.39
C TYR A 12 14.23 8.07 3.13
N GLY A 13 15.01 7.33 3.91
CA GLY A 13 16.45 7.17 3.66
C GLY A 13 16.72 6.47 2.33
N GLY A 14 17.93 6.65 1.76
CA GLY A 14 18.28 6.18 0.42
C GLY A 14 17.90 4.72 0.14
N GLY A 15 18.22 3.79 1.05
CA GLY A 15 17.87 2.37 0.86
C GLY A 15 16.36 2.08 0.83
N ALA A 16 15.56 2.80 1.64
CA ALA A 16 14.10 2.68 1.62
C ALA A 16 13.52 3.25 0.31
N MET A 17 14.05 4.37 -0.15
CA MET A 17 13.65 4.98 -1.42
C MET A 17 14.03 4.13 -2.63
N ASP A 18 15.21 3.53 -2.65
CA ASP A 18 15.66 2.62 -3.69
C ASP A 18 14.75 1.39 -3.77
N TRP A 19 14.41 0.80 -2.61
CA TRP A 19 13.46 -0.29 -2.54
C TRP A 19 12.08 0.13 -3.10
N MET A 20 11.51 1.24 -2.62
CA MET A 20 10.19 1.72 -3.07
C MET A 20 10.15 1.98 -4.59
N LYS A 21 11.19 2.57 -5.16
CA LYS A 21 11.31 2.86 -6.61
C LYS A 21 11.54 1.60 -7.44
N SER A 22 12.16 0.56 -6.88
CA SER A 22 12.39 -0.71 -7.58
C SER A 22 11.15 -1.60 -7.74
N ARG A 23 10.03 -1.25 -7.09
CA ARG A 23 8.79 -2.03 -7.12
C ARG A 23 8.12 -1.95 -8.50
N THR A 24 7.66 -3.09 -9.01
CA THR A 24 6.87 -3.18 -10.25
C THR A 24 5.62 -4.01 -10.01
N VAL A 25 4.61 -3.86 -10.87
CA VAL A 25 3.35 -4.63 -10.75
C VAL A 25 3.64 -6.12 -10.87
N GLU A 26 4.52 -6.54 -11.78
CA GLU A 26 4.87 -7.94 -12.03
C GLU A 26 5.54 -8.62 -10.84
N LYS A 27 6.25 -7.86 -10.00
CA LYS A 27 6.94 -8.40 -8.82
C LYS A 27 6.14 -8.22 -7.54
N HIS A 28 5.56 -7.04 -7.34
CA HIS A 28 4.97 -6.67 -6.05
C HIS A 28 3.44 -6.63 -6.07
N GLY A 29 2.82 -6.45 -7.24
CA GLY A 29 1.37 -6.50 -7.46
C GLY A 29 0.89 -7.74 -8.21
N ALA A 30 1.74 -8.76 -8.40
CA ALA A 30 1.48 -9.87 -9.33
C ALA A 30 0.19 -10.63 -9.00
N PHE A 31 -0.14 -10.74 -7.72
CA PHE A 31 -1.35 -11.40 -7.22
C PHE A 31 -2.64 -10.70 -7.66
N LEU A 32 -2.57 -9.44 -8.08
CA LEU A 32 -3.69 -8.67 -8.58
C LEU A 32 -3.84 -8.78 -10.12
N LEU A 33 -2.79 -9.16 -10.85
CA LEU A 33 -2.79 -9.24 -12.33
C LEU A 33 -3.99 -10.00 -12.93
N PRO A 34 -4.43 -11.16 -12.39
CA PRO A 34 -5.56 -11.90 -12.96
C PRO A 34 -6.91 -11.15 -12.92
N TYR A 35 -7.01 -10.11 -12.10
CA TYR A 35 -8.23 -9.34 -11.89
C TYR A 35 -8.22 -8.01 -12.65
N LEU A 36 -7.07 -7.60 -13.21
CA LEU A 36 -6.94 -6.35 -13.95
C LEU A 36 -7.49 -6.50 -15.37
N LYS A 37 -8.35 -5.56 -15.77
CA LYS A 37 -8.91 -5.46 -17.11
C LYS A 37 -8.80 -4.01 -17.60
N PRO A 38 -8.40 -3.78 -18.86
CA PRO A 38 -8.46 -2.46 -19.46
C PRO A 38 -9.82 -1.77 -19.25
N GLY A 39 -9.80 -0.48 -18.93
CA GLY A 39 -10.98 0.34 -18.69
C GLY A 39 -11.44 0.44 -17.24
N GLN A 40 -10.94 -0.41 -16.32
CA GLN A 40 -11.28 -0.33 -14.90
C GLN A 40 -10.63 0.87 -14.21
N SER A 41 -11.34 1.46 -13.24
CA SER A 41 -10.76 2.48 -12.36
C SER A 41 -10.03 1.86 -11.15
N LEU A 42 -8.86 2.40 -10.81
CA LEU A 42 -8.05 1.94 -9.68
C LEU A 42 -7.64 3.09 -8.76
N LEU A 43 -7.77 2.88 -7.45
CA LEU A 43 -7.18 3.71 -6.40
C LEU A 43 -6.00 2.99 -5.76
N ASP A 44 -4.83 3.62 -5.73
CA ASP A 44 -3.62 3.15 -5.04
C ASP A 44 -3.41 3.97 -3.75
N CYS A 45 -3.75 3.36 -2.60
CA CYS A 45 -3.70 3.96 -1.27
C CYS A 45 -2.29 3.86 -0.66
N GLY A 46 -1.63 5.01 -0.50
CA GLY A 46 -0.24 5.14 -0.07
C GLY A 46 0.73 4.80 -1.21
N CYS A 47 0.55 5.47 -2.35
CA CYS A 47 1.26 5.16 -3.59
C CYS A 47 2.78 5.42 -3.52
N GLY A 48 3.24 6.22 -2.54
CA GLY A 48 4.64 6.62 -2.41
C GLY A 48 5.17 7.25 -3.70
N PRO A 49 6.34 6.84 -4.21
CA PRO A 49 6.94 7.41 -5.42
C PRO A 49 6.28 6.91 -6.72
N GLY A 50 5.09 6.30 -6.67
CA GLY A 50 4.28 5.99 -7.85
C GLY A 50 4.75 4.79 -8.68
N SER A 51 5.75 4.03 -8.23
CA SER A 51 6.35 2.94 -9.01
C SER A 51 5.36 1.86 -9.44
N LEU A 52 4.45 1.47 -8.54
CA LEU A 52 3.35 0.54 -8.86
C LEU A 52 2.21 1.22 -9.62
N THR A 53 1.87 2.44 -9.22
CA THR A 53 0.77 3.23 -9.79
C THR A 53 0.94 3.46 -11.29
N VAL A 54 2.17 3.76 -11.74
CA VAL A 54 2.51 3.91 -13.16
C VAL A 54 2.29 2.61 -13.92
N GLY A 55 2.70 1.46 -13.37
CA GLY A 55 2.47 0.15 -13.99
C GLY A 55 0.97 -0.19 -14.07
N PHE A 56 0.19 0.11 -13.03
CA PHE A 56 -1.26 -0.07 -13.07
C PHE A 56 -1.91 0.79 -14.16
N ALA A 57 -1.50 2.06 -14.29
CA ALA A 57 -2.03 2.96 -15.31
C ALA A 57 -1.75 2.47 -16.75
N GLN A 58 -0.58 1.86 -16.98
CA GLN A 58 -0.26 1.23 -18.27
C GLN A 58 -1.19 0.05 -18.58
N ILE A 59 -1.43 -0.82 -17.60
CA ILE A 59 -2.26 -2.03 -17.78
C ILE A 59 -3.74 -1.68 -17.95
N LEU A 60 -4.23 -0.70 -17.19
CA LEU A 60 -5.65 -0.39 -17.09
C LEU A 60 -6.16 0.59 -18.15
N SER A 61 -5.29 1.20 -18.95
CA SER A 61 -5.69 2.15 -20.00
C SER A 61 -6.79 1.56 -20.91
N PRO A 62 -7.90 2.29 -21.17
CA PRO A 62 -8.13 3.71 -20.90
C PRO A 62 -8.72 4.05 -19.51
N GLY A 63 -8.80 3.06 -18.61
CA GLY A 63 -9.31 3.21 -17.25
C GLY A 63 -8.46 4.16 -16.40
N GLN A 64 -9.11 4.85 -15.46
CA GLN A 64 -8.47 5.90 -14.66
C GLN A 64 -7.77 5.34 -13.42
N VAL A 65 -6.53 5.74 -13.20
CA VAL A 65 -5.73 5.34 -12.03
C VAL A 65 -5.39 6.57 -11.20
N ILE A 66 -5.67 6.50 -9.90
CA ILE A 66 -5.38 7.56 -8.95
C ILE A 66 -4.46 7.02 -7.86
N GLY A 67 -3.29 7.61 -7.68
CA GLY A 67 -2.43 7.39 -6.51
C GLY A 67 -2.70 8.44 -5.43
N ILE A 68 -2.91 8.01 -4.18
CA ILE A 68 -3.05 8.91 -3.04
C ILE A 68 -1.93 8.67 -2.03
N ASP A 69 -1.31 9.74 -1.56
CA ASP A 69 -0.33 9.70 -0.47
C ASP A 69 -0.43 10.97 0.38
N ARG A 70 -0.06 10.90 1.65
CA ARG A 70 -0.05 12.07 2.54
C ARG A 70 1.20 12.94 2.30
N GLU A 71 2.29 12.32 1.85
CA GLU A 71 3.59 12.98 1.71
C GLU A 71 3.73 13.64 0.35
N THR A 72 3.74 14.97 0.32
CA THR A 72 3.84 15.75 -0.91
C THR A 72 5.16 15.52 -1.65
N GLU A 73 6.25 15.24 -0.93
CA GLU A 73 7.55 14.93 -1.54
C GLU A 73 7.52 13.61 -2.33
N GLN A 74 6.81 12.61 -1.81
CA GLN A 74 6.61 11.33 -2.51
C GLN A 74 5.77 11.51 -3.77
N LEU A 75 4.71 12.33 -3.68
CA LEU A 75 3.88 12.63 -4.85
C LEU A 75 4.63 13.43 -5.92
N ALA A 76 5.51 14.36 -5.53
CA ALA A 76 6.37 15.06 -6.49
C ALA A 76 7.24 14.06 -7.26
N ALA A 77 7.89 13.13 -6.56
CA ALA A 77 8.68 12.06 -7.19
C ALA A 77 7.81 11.14 -8.08
N ALA A 78 6.58 10.86 -7.67
CA ALA A 78 5.62 10.05 -8.44
C ALA A 78 5.19 10.74 -9.73
N ILE A 79 4.92 12.06 -9.69
CA ILE A 79 4.57 12.87 -10.85
C ILE A 79 5.75 12.93 -11.83
N ASP A 80 6.96 13.19 -11.34
CA ASP A 80 8.17 13.20 -12.17
C ASP A 80 8.39 11.85 -12.86
N TYR A 81 8.17 10.75 -12.14
CA TYR A 81 8.25 9.41 -12.72
C TYR A 81 7.16 9.18 -13.77
N ALA A 82 5.91 9.52 -13.48
CA ALA A 82 4.80 9.37 -14.43
C ALA A 82 4.97 10.17 -15.72
N ASN A 83 5.54 11.38 -15.64
CA ASN A 83 5.83 12.23 -16.81
C ASN A 83 6.79 11.56 -17.80
N GLN A 84 7.62 10.61 -17.36
CA GLN A 84 8.51 9.84 -18.23
C GLN A 84 7.77 8.79 -19.07
N HIS A 85 6.51 8.48 -18.74
CA HIS A 85 5.72 7.40 -19.35
C HIS A 85 4.56 7.88 -20.24
N ASN A 86 4.34 9.21 -20.36
CA ASN A 86 3.30 9.81 -21.22
C ASN A 86 1.88 9.24 -21.01
N LEU A 87 1.50 9.01 -19.75
CA LEU A 87 0.19 8.45 -19.39
C LEU A 87 -0.84 9.56 -19.17
N ASN A 88 -1.99 9.48 -19.84
CA ASN A 88 -3.08 10.47 -19.73
C ASN A 88 -4.21 10.05 -18.78
N ASN A 89 -4.15 8.83 -18.26
CA ASN A 89 -5.14 8.22 -17.37
C ASN A 89 -4.63 8.07 -15.93
N LEU A 90 -3.52 8.71 -15.58
CA LEU A 90 -2.87 8.62 -14.28
C LEU A 90 -2.88 9.98 -13.59
N HIS A 91 -3.37 10.00 -12.34
CA HIS A 91 -3.41 11.18 -11.50
C HIS A 91 -2.86 10.88 -10.11
N PHE A 92 -2.29 11.88 -9.47
CA PHE A 92 -1.83 11.81 -8.08
C PHE A 92 -2.54 12.87 -7.25
N LYS A 93 -2.90 12.52 -6.01
CA LYS A 93 -3.61 13.41 -5.09
C LYS A 93 -3.00 13.32 -3.69
N THR A 94 -2.76 14.46 -3.07
CA THR A 94 -2.46 14.50 -1.64
C THR A 94 -3.73 14.17 -0.86
N GLY A 95 -3.65 13.23 0.08
CA GLY A 95 -4.77 12.94 0.95
C GLY A 95 -4.49 11.89 2.01
N ASN A 96 -5.46 11.74 2.90
CA ASN A 96 -5.34 10.88 4.07
C ASN A 96 -6.11 9.58 3.86
N VAL A 97 -5.45 8.44 4.04
CA VAL A 97 -6.09 7.11 3.92
C VAL A 97 -7.13 6.84 5.02
N TYR A 98 -7.19 7.64 6.07
CA TYR A 98 -8.25 7.60 7.09
C TYR A 98 -9.55 8.29 6.69
N ASP A 99 -9.52 9.10 5.64
CA ASP A 99 -10.64 9.90 5.13
C ASP A 99 -10.41 10.17 3.63
N LEU A 100 -10.80 9.19 2.81
CA LEU A 100 -10.52 9.22 1.38
C LEU A 100 -11.42 10.25 0.69
N PRO A 101 -10.88 11.22 -0.07
CA PRO A 101 -11.63 12.34 -0.64
C PRO A 101 -12.31 11.94 -1.97
N PHE A 102 -13.05 10.84 -1.93
CA PHE A 102 -13.80 10.24 -3.03
C PHE A 102 -15.16 9.77 -2.54
N ASP A 103 -16.12 9.77 -3.45
CA ASP A 103 -17.48 9.28 -3.18
C ASP A 103 -17.49 7.77 -2.98
N ASP A 104 -18.53 7.27 -2.32
CA ASP A 104 -18.78 5.85 -2.15
C ASP A 104 -18.86 5.14 -3.52
N ALA A 105 -18.37 3.90 -3.59
CA ALA A 105 -18.44 3.07 -4.80
C ALA A 105 -17.88 3.73 -6.08
N SER A 106 -16.74 4.42 -5.98
CA SER A 106 -16.08 5.12 -7.10
C SER A 106 -15.12 4.25 -7.91
N PHE A 107 -14.51 3.22 -7.30
CA PHE A 107 -13.42 2.46 -7.92
C PHE A 107 -13.76 1.00 -8.17
N ASP A 108 -13.38 0.48 -9.34
CA ASP A 108 -13.47 -0.95 -9.63
C ASP A 108 -12.41 -1.74 -8.84
N ILE A 109 -11.26 -1.11 -8.56
CA ILE A 109 -10.14 -1.71 -7.84
C ILE A 109 -9.60 -0.74 -6.79
N VAL A 110 -9.35 -1.25 -5.57
CA VAL A 110 -8.62 -0.52 -4.53
C VAL A 110 -7.40 -1.33 -4.12
N PHE A 111 -6.23 -0.74 -4.22
CA PHE A 111 -4.95 -1.37 -3.93
C PHE A 111 -4.24 -0.65 -2.79
N CYS A 112 -3.57 -1.40 -1.92
CA CYS A 112 -2.76 -0.83 -0.85
C CYS A 112 -1.57 -1.76 -0.53
N SER A 113 -0.38 -1.19 -0.41
CA SER A 113 0.85 -1.96 -0.23
C SER A 113 1.86 -1.27 0.68
N ALA A 114 2.20 -1.93 1.80
CA ALA A 114 3.16 -1.46 2.80
C ALA A 114 2.76 -0.14 3.52
N VAL A 115 1.49 -0.02 3.87
CA VAL A 115 0.88 1.16 4.51
C VAL A 115 0.16 0.78 5.81
N LEU A 116 -0.63 -0.28 5.80
CA LEU A 116 -1.47 -0.69 6.94
C LEU A 116 -0.65 -1.09 8.18
N GLY A 117 0.59 -1.53 7.99
CA GLY A 117 1.53 -1.76 9.09
C GLY A 117 2.10 -0.50 9.73
N SER A 118 1.86 0.68 9.16
CA SER A 118 2.43 1.97 9.60
C SER A 118 1.37 3.00 10.02
N VAL A 119 0.10 2.59 10.06
CA VAL A 119 -1.04 3.41 10.50
C VAL A 119 -1.52 2.93 11.87
N SER A 120 -1.95 3.84 12.74
CA SER A 120 -2.46 3.51 14.07
C SER A 120 -3.85 2.86 14.05
N LYS A 121 -4.65 3.06 13.00
CA LYS A 121 -6.02 2.51 12.88
C LYS A 121 -6.22 1.77 11.54
N PRO A 122 -5.54 0.63 11.30
CA PRO A 122 -5.64 -0.09 10.02
C PRO A 122 -7.07 -0.51 9.67
N LYS A 123 -7.88 -0.89 10.67
CA LYS A 123 -9.31 -1.23 10.46
C LYS A 123 -10.13 -0.05 9.93
N GLN A 124 -9.82 1.18 10.34
CA GLN A 124 -10.48 2.39 9.81
C GLN A 124 -10.07 2.61 8.35
N VAL A 125 -8.78 2.45 8.03
CA VAL A 125 -8.28 2.59 6.65
C VAL A 125 -8.92 1.55 5.74
N VAL A 126 -9.02 0.29 6.16
CA VAL A 126 -9.69 -0.77 5.39
C VAL A 126 -11.17 -0.44 5.18
N ARG A 127 -11.86 0.10 6.18
CA ARG A 127 -13.25 0.54 6.02
C ARG A 127 -13.39 1.64 4.96
N GLU A 128 -12.51 2.64 4.97
CA GLU A 128 -12.52 3.70 3.95
C GLU A 128 -12.21 3.16 2.55
N MET A 129 -11.26 2.24 2.43
CA MET A 129 -10.97 1.56 1.16
C MET A 129 -12.18 0.78 0.64
N VAL A 130 -12.92 0.09 1.52
CA VAL A 130 -14.13 -0.64 1.16
C VAL A 130 -15.28 0.32 0.80
N ARG A 131 -15.40 1.47 1.48
CA ARG A 131 -16.43 2.49 1.18
C ARG A 131 -16.33 3.00 -0.26
N VAL A 132 -15.11 3.30 -0.72
CA VAL A 132 -14.89 3.82 -2.09
C VAL A 132 -14.86 2.72 -3.16
N LEU A 133 -14.85 1.45 -2.76
CA LEU A 133 -14.89 0.29 -3.66
C LEU A 133 -16.31 0.08 -4.18
N LYS A 134 -16.46 -0.12 -5.49
CA LYS A 134 -17.74 -0.51 -6.09
C LYS A 134 -18.20 -1.87 -5.56
N GLN A 135 -19.51 -2.10 -5.61
CA GLN A 135 -20.06 -3.44 -5.47
C GLN A 135 -19.39 -4.39 -6.48
N ASP A 136 -18.97 -5.56 -6.01
CA ASP A 136 -18.22 -6.58 -6.77
C ASP A 136 -16.84 -6.12 -7.29
N GLY A 137 -16.35 -4.98 -6.80
CA GLY A 137 -14.99 -4.51 -7.04
C GLY A 137 -13.94 -5.36 -6.31
N VAL A 138 -12.67 -5.17 -6.68
CA VAL A 138 -11.55 -5.93 -6.12
C VAL A 138 -10.74 -5.06 -5.17
N ILE A 139 -10.57 -5.51 -3.93
CA ILE A 139 -9.62 -4.92 -2.97
C ILE A 139 -8.40 -5.83 -2.82
N ALA A 140 -7.22 -5.23 -2.94
CA ALA A 140 -5.94 -5.94 -2.98
C ALA A 140 -4.95 -5.32 -1.99
N LEU A 141 -4.62 -6.08 -0.95
CA LEU A 141 -3.76 -5.63 0.14
C LEU A 141 -2.47 -6.45 0.18
N LYS A 142 -1.33 -5.78 0.37
CA LYS A 142 -0.03 -6.42 0.60
C LYS A 142 0.69 -5.77 1.76
N GLU A 143 1.08 -6.56 2.75
CA GLU A 143 1.78 -6.05 3.93
C GLU A 143 2.90 -6.97 4.37
N PHE A 144 3.85 -6.41 5.09
CA PHE A 144 4.88 -7.17 5.79
C PHE A 144 4.31 -7.86 7.02
N ASP A 145 4.93 -8.99 7.37
CA ASP A 145 4.72 -9.66 8.65
C ASP A 145 6.05 -9.91 9.33
N HIS A 146 6.47 -8.95 10.15
CA HIS A 146 7.76 -9.01 10.85
C HIS A 146 7.77 -10.03 12.00
N GLY A 147 6.64 -10.66 12.30
CA GLY A 147 6.60 -11.82 13.16
C GLY A 147 6.99 -13.12 12.46
N GLY A 148 7.22 -13.09 11.14
CA GLY A 148 7.62 -14.22 10.31
C GLY A 148 9.03 -14.13 9.74
N ASP A 149 9.81 -13.10 10.10
CA ASP A 149 11.17 -12.90 9.59
C ASP A 149 12.09 -14.06 10.02
N ILE A 150 12.68 -14.79 9.06
CA ILE A 150 13.62 -15.89 9.31
C ILE A 150 15.01 -15.46 8.81
N VAL A 151 15.97 -15.30 9.72
CA VAL A 151 17.30 -14.77 9.41
C VAL A 151 18.40 -15.76 9.81
N TYR A 152 19.33 -16.03 8.88
CA TYR A 152 20.53 -16.85 9.13
C TYR A 152 21.75 -16.28 8.38
N PRO A 153 22.95 -16.22 9.00
CA PRO A 153 23.25 -16.63 10.37
C PRO A 153 22.69 -15.65 11.41
N GLN A 154 22.21 -16.17 12.53
CA GLN A 154 21.75 -15.33 13.63
C GLN A 154 22.94 -14.90 14.48
N THR A 155 23.42 -13.68 14.24
CA THR A 155 24.48 -13.07 15.05
C THR A 155 23.87 -12.20 16.17
N PRO A 156 24.62 -11.93 17.26
CA PRO A 156 24.14 -11.04 18.31
C PRO A 156 23.75 -9.64 17.80
N ILE A 157 24.53 -9.09 16.84
CA ILE A 157 24.24 -7.78 16.26
C ILE A 157 22.94 -7.79 15.45
N LEU A 158 22.70 -8.83 14.62
CA LEU A 158 21.46 -8.92 13.85
C LEU A 158 20.24 -9.08 14.77
N THR A 159 20.35 -9.92 15.79
CA THR A 159 19.29 -10.13 16.78
C THR A 159 18.94 -8.81 17.47
N HIS A 160 19.95 -8.08 17.95
CA HIS A 160 19.73 -6.80 18.62
C HIS A 160 19.14 -5.72 17.70
N SER A 161 19.58 -5.66 16.44
CA SER A 161 19.04 -4.73 15.46
C SER A 161 17.56 -5.00 15.16
N ILE A 162 17.16 -6.28 15.02
CA ILE A 162 15.76 -6.66 14.80
C ILE A 162 14.90 -6.28 16.00
N GLU A 163 15.37 -6.57 17.22
CA GLU A 163 14.66 -6.19 18.46
C GLU A 163 14.48 -4.68 18.60
N LEU A 164 15.52 -3.89 18.28
CA LEU A 164 15.44 -2.43 18.29
C LEU A 164 14.43 -1.92 17.26
N TYR A 165 14.48 -2.44 16.03
CA TYR A 165 13.55 -2.05 14.98
C TYR A 165 12.10 -2.36 15.37
N GLN A 166 11.83 -3.54 15.92
CA GLN A 166 10.50 -3.92 16.40
C GLN A 166 10.03 -3.01 17.54
N ARG A 167 10.89 -2.70 18.52
CA ARG A 167 10.54 -1.79 19.63
C ARG A 167 10.16 -0.40 19.14
N ILE A 168 10.98 0.20 18.28
CA ILE A 168 10.69 1.53 17.70
C ILE A 168 9.32 1.52 17.03
N ARG A 169 9.01 0.48 16.27
CA ARG A 169 7.71 0.40 15.61
C ARG A 169 6.54 0.24 16.62
N ILE A 170 6.66 -0.57 17.68
CA ILE A 170 5.55 -0.67 18.65
C ILE A 170 5.38 0.64 19.44
N GLU A 171 6.47 1.35 19.74
CA GLU A 171 6.43 2.66 20.40
C GLU A 171 5.68 3.71 19.56
N HIS A 172 5.74 3.60 18.23
CA HIS A 172 4.97 4.43 17.29
C HIS A 172 3.57 3.87 16.98
N GLY A 173 3.13 2.80 17.67
CA GLY A 173 1.80 2.22 17.50
C GLY A 173 1.61 1.44 16.19
N HIS A 174 2.69 1.02 15.54
CA HIS A 174 2.66 0.31 14.26
C HIS A 174 2.32 -1.17 14.44
N GLU A 175 1.42 -1.70 13.60
CA GLU A 175 1.11 -3.11 13.55
C GLU A 175 2.26 -3.91 12.89
N GLN A 176 2.99 -4.68 13.71
CA GLN A 176 4.15 -5.45 13.24
C GLN A 176 3.77 -6.62 12.36
N ARG A 177 2.56 -7.15 12.56
CA ARG A 177 2.07 -8.39 11.97
C ARG A 177 0.88 -8.08 11.07
N ALA A 178 0.95 -6.98 10.32
CA ALA A 178 -0.16 -6.54 9.48
C ALA A 178 -0.49 -7.60 8.40
N GLY A 179 0.53 -8.24 7.82
CA GLY A 179 0.39 -9.29 6.83
C GLY A 179 -0.59 -10.41 7.24
N ARG A 180 -0.41 -11.06 8.40
CA ARG A 180 -1.33 -12.12 8.86
C ARG A 180 -2.74 -11.63 9.20
N ARG A 181 -2.95 -10.32 9.35
CA ARG A 181 -4.23 -9.73 9.75
C ARG A 181 -5.05 -9.20 8.58
N LEU A 182 -4.50 -9.13 7.37
CA LEU A 182 -5.21 -8.64 6.19
C LEU A 182 -6.56 -9.36 5.96
N ARG A 183 -6.57 -10.69 6.11
CA ARG A 183 -7.79 -11.49 5.96
C ARG A 183 -8.84 -11.14 7.02
N GLU A 184 -8.43 -10.98 8.27
CA GLU A 184 -9.30 -10.54 9.38
C GLU A 184 -9.93 -9.19 9.02
N TRP A 185 -9.13 -8.19 8.65
CA TRP A 185 -9.62 -6.85 8.39
C TRP A 185 -10.58 -6.77 7.21
N LEU A 186 -10.37 -7.55 6.15
CA LEU A 186 -11.29 -7.60 5.01
C LEU A 186 -12.61 -8.30 5.36
N THR A 187 -12.55 -9.43 6.07
CA THR A 187 -13.76 -10.19 6.44
C THR A 187 -14.66 -9.43 7.43
N GLU A 188 -14.08 -8.66 8.35
CA GLU A 188 -14.82 -7.75 9.24
C GLU A 188 -15.59 -6.64 8.49
N ASN A 189 -15.22 -6.36 7.24
CA ASN A 189 -15.89 -5.39 6.36
C ASN A 189 -16.75 -6.08 5.28
N ASN A 190 -17.17 -7.32 5.51
CA ASN A 190 -18.03 -8.12 4.61
C ASN A 190 -17.45 -8.39 3.22
N CYS A 191 -16.13 -8.31 3.04
CA CYS A 191 -15.48 -8.75 1.80
C CYS A 191 -15.39 -10.28 1.75
N SER A 192 -15.72 -10.88 0.60
CA SER A 192 -15.34 -12.26 0.30
C SER A 192 -13.85 -12.33 -0.02
N ILE A 193 -13.19 -13.42 0.40
CA ILE A 193 -11.76 -13.60 0.17
C ILE A 193 -11.53 -14.63 -0.91
N GLU A 194 -11.19 -14.15 -2.10
CA GLU A 194 -10.89 -15.00 -3.27
C GLU A 194 -9.50 -15.63 -3.19
N HIS A 195 -8.48 -14.86 -2.77
CA HIS A 195 -7.10 -15.32 -2.74
C HIS A 195 -6.35 -14.78 -1.52
N THR A 196 -5.49 -15.61 -0.93
CA THR A 196 -4.55 -15.20 0.12
C THR A 196 -3.26 -15.98 -0.10
N HIS A 197 -2.13 -15.27 -0.12
CA HIS A 197 -0.81 -15.87 -0.28
C HIS A 197 0.16 -15.23 0.70
N ALA A 198 1.07 -16.04 1.24
CA ALA A 198 2.21 -15.58 2.01
C ALA A 198 3.48 -16.09 1.31
N SER A 199 4.39 -15.16 1.02
CA SER A 199 5.73 -15.43 0.50
C SER A 199 6.75 -15.18 1.62
N LEU A 200 7.67 -16.11 1.80
CA LEU A 200 8.85 -15.93 2.66
C LEU A 200 9.97 -15.22 1.89
#